data_AF-A0A0W0ZWG7-F1
#
_entry.id   AF-A0A0W0ZWG7-F1
#
_cell.length_a   1.000
_cell.length_b   1.000
_cell.length_c   1.000
_cell.angle_alpha   90.00
_cell.angle_beta   90.00
_cell.angle_gamma   90.00
#
_symmetry.space_group_name_H-M   'P 1'
#
loop_
_entity.id
_entity.type
_entity.pdbx_description
1 polymer ?
#
loop_
_entity_poly.entity_id
_entity_poly.type
_entity_poly.pdbx_seq_one_letter_code
_entity_poly.pdbx_strand_id
1 'polypeptide(L)'
;MYGFFDFKTLNMSLKLTVQDRIFIYIFNQANHTKKIELIKNQKIETIARIAYHFTSIEVFCNHSELKEHWGKIWCAYGVALAQQKNLPLMIFFSQPQLNQFDLVRGAYFFHLSQEIRKNMKNDFGFSEIESIKIAIRYGSVHAIKRYNEYIYYKLQQASTEESDSLYQELITNSKLMLPHYGSYGYMVLADAISCYCLWLLNNFKIEEAQAEYKHVLKSLDYAELILNESKYSIQNASIGVGLKCSNSMGFEVPSQAKDFFIAYYKKSIAATQDSDSLRPVFAPN
;
A
#
# COMPACT_ATOMS: atom_id res chain seq x y z
N MET A 1 -22.66 10.55 17.14
CA MET A 1 -23.55 10.94 16.02
C MET A 1 -22.74 10.78 14.74
N TYR A 2 -22.77 9.58 14.14
CA TYR A 2 -21.96 9.23 12.97
C TYR A 2 -22.56 9.89 11.72
N GLY A 3 -21.79 10.79 11.11
CA GLY A 3 -22.25 11.65 10.03
C GLY A 3 -22.76 10.85 8.83
N PHE A 4 -24.02 11.11 8.49
CA PHE A 4 -24.69 10.69 7.26
C PHE A 4 -23.85 11.13 6.04
N PHE A 5 -23.03 10.21 5.54
CA PHE A 5 -22.41 10.13 4.20
C PHE A 5 -21.29 11.13 3.82
N ASP A 6 -20.07 10.75 4.22
CA ASP A 6 -18.77 11.16 3.63
C ASP A 6 -18.65 10.82 2.11
N PHE A 7 -19.53 9.95 1.59
CA PHE A 7 -19.60 9.60 0.16
C PHE A 7 -19.63 10.79 -0.80
N LYS A 8 -20.15 11.95 -0.36
CA LYS A 8 -20.23 13.16 -1.19
C LYS A 8 -18.85 13.63 -1.65
N THR A 9 -17.81 13.53 -0.83
CA THR A 9 -16.49 14.09 -1.16
C THR A 9 -15.82 13.29 -2.27
N LEU A 10 -15.69 11.98 -2.10
CA LEU A 10 -15.13 11.11 -3.13
C LEU A 10 -15.98 11.12 -4.40
N ASN A 11 -17.31 10.97 -4.28
CA ASN A 11 -18.19 10.99 -5.45
C ASN A 11 -18.14 12.32 -6.18
N MET A 12 -17.99 13.45 -5.49
CA MET A 12 -17.85 14.76 -6.12
C MET A 12 -16.51 14.86 -6.87
N SER A 13 -15.42 14.36 -6.30
CA SER A 13 -14.11 14.34 -6.98
C SER A 13 -14.11 13.41 -8.21
N LEU A 14 -14.87 12.32 -8.17
CA LEU A 14 -15.00 11.36 -9.28
C LEU A 14 -16.10 11.74 -10.28
N LYS A 15 -16.99 12.68 -9.96
CA LYS A 15 -18.11 13.05 -10.83
C LYS A 15 -17.60 13.69 -12.11
N LEU A 16 -18.05 13.16 -13.25
CA LEU A 16 -17.74 13.74 -14.56
C LEU A 16 -18.28 15.16 -14.67
N THR A 17 -17.40 16.08 -15.06
CA THR A 17 -17.72 17.47 -15.34
C THR A 17 -18.24 17.65 -16.76
N VAL A 18 -18.75 18.84 -17.09
CA VAL A 18 -19.12 19.20 -18.47
C VAL A 18 -17.90 19.14 -19.39
N GLN A 19 -16.73 19.61 -18.92
CA GLN A 19 -15.49 19.54 -19.68
C GLN A 19 -15.06 18.10 -19.96
N ASP A 20 -15.24 17.19 -19.01
CA ASP A 20 -14.94 15.77 -19.22
C ASP A 20 -15.82 15.18 -20.34
N ARG A 21 -17.11 15.52 -20.36
CA ARG A 21 -18.03 15.06 -21.41
C ARG A 21 -17.65 15.58 -22.80
N ILE A 22 -17.24 16.84 -22.89
CA ILE A 22 -16.74 17.44 -24.14
C ILE A 22 -15.47 16.71 -24.58
N PHE A 23 -14.53 16.46 -23.66
CA PHE A 23 -13.32 15.69 -23.96
C PHE A 23 -13.66 14.30 -24.50
N ILE A 24 -14.55 13.56 -23.83
CA ILE A 24 -14.97 12.21 -24.25
C ILE A 24 -15.58 12.24 -25.65
N TYR A 25 -16.44 13.23 -25.94
CA TYR A 25 -17.04 13.38 -27.26
C TYR A 25 -15.96 13.58 -28.35
N ILE A 26 -15.05 14.53 -28.14
CA ILE A 26 -13.96 14.83 -29.08
C ILE A 26 -13.04 13.60 -29.24
N PHE A 27 -12.70 12.94 -28.13
CA PHE A 27 -11.86 11.75 -28.14
C PHE A 27 -12.49 10.63 -28.98
N ASN A 28 -13.78 10.38 -28.85
CA ASN A 28 -14.46 9.30 -29.59
C ASN A 28 -14.53 9.56 -31.11
N GLN A 29 -14.58 10.83 -31.54
CA GLN A 29 -14.56 11.22 -32.96
C GLN A 29 -13.15 11.30 -33.54
N ALA A 30 -12.12 11.37 -32.70
CA ALA A 30 -10.74 11.55 -33.11
C ALA A 30 -10.14 10.26 -33.69
N ASN A 31 -9.25 10.44 -34.68
CA ASN A 31 -8.38 9.36 -35.16
C ASN A 31 -7.30 9.03 -34.11
N HIS A 32 -6.53 7.96 -34.36
CA HIS A 32 -5.51 7.45 -33.43
C HIS A 32 -4.50 8.52 -32.99
N THR A 33 -3.88 9.21 -33.93
CA THR A 33 -2.88 10.26 -33.66
C THR A 33 -3.47 11.38 -32.81
N LYS A 34 -4.69 11.83 -33.13
CA LYS A 34 -5.32 12.92 -32.38
C LYS A 34 -5.74 12.48 -30.98
N LYS A 35 -6.14 11.23 -30.78
CA LYS A 35 -6.41 10.67 -29.44
C LYS A 35 -5.16 10.71 -28.55
N ILE A 36 -3.99 10.36 -29.08
CA ILE A 36 -2.72 10.44 -28.33
C ILE A 36 -2.42 11.89 -27.92
N GLU A 37 -2.57 12.83 -28.85
CA GLU A 37 -2.35 14.26 -28.58
C GLU A 37 -3.31 14.80 -27.51
N LEU A 38 -4.60 14.44 -27.61
CA LEU A 38 -5.62 14.80 -26.62
C LEU A 38 -5.26 14.31 -25.21
N ILE A 39 -4.78 13.07 -25.09
CA ILE A 39 -4.34 12.51 -23.81
C ILE A 39 -3.10 13.28 -23.28
N LYS A 40 -2.08 13.48 -24.12
CA LYS A 40 -0.83 14.14 -23.72
C LYS A 40 -1.02 15.60 -23.28
N ASN A 41 -2.02 16.28 -23.84
CA ASN A 41 -2.33 17.68 -23.55
C ASN A 41 -3.31 17.86 -22.39
N GLN A 42 -3.77 16.77 -21.76
CA GLN A 42 -4.75 16.82 -20.70
C GLN A 42 -4.13 16.58 -19.32
N LYS A 43 -4.75 17.18 -18.30
CA LYS A 43 -4.38 16.97 -16.90
C LYS A 43 -4.65 15.53 -16.46
N ILE A 44 -3.76 14.99 -15.62
CA ILE A 44 -3.89 13.61 -15.15
C ILE A 44 -5.17 13.38 -14.35
N GLU A 45 -5.60 14.36 -13.56
CA GLU A 45 -6.83 14.26 -12.76
C GLU A 45 -8.04 14.04 -13.66
N THR A 46 -8.09 14.72 -14.80
CA THR A 46 -9.15 14.53 -15.79
C THR A 46 -9.06 13.16 -16.45
N ILE A 47 -7.86 12.73 -16.88
CA ILE A 47 -7.70 11.42 -17.53
C ILE A 47 -8.02 10.28 -16.55
N ALA A 48 -7.51 10.33 -15.33
CA ALA A 48 -7.78 9.31 -14.30
C ALA A 48 -9.27 9.25 -13.94
N ARG A 49 -9.94 10.40 -13.80
CA ARG A 49 -11.38 10.45 -13.56
C ARG A 49 -12.18 9.88 -14.72
N ILE A 50 -11.85 10.23 -15.97
CA ILE A 50 -12.56 9.70 -17.15
C ILE A 50 -12.31 8.20 -17.31
N ALA A 51 -11.05 7.76 -17.21
CA ALA A 51 -10.68 6.35 -17.33
C ALA A 51 -11.33 5.49 -16.23
N TYR A 52 -11.59 6.04 -15.05
CA TYR A 52 -12.36 5.36 -14.00
C TYR A 52 -13.79 5.01 -14.42
N HIS A 53 -14.41 5.80 -15.31
CA HIS A 53 -15.79 5.57 -15.78
C HIS A 53 -15.88 4.92 -17.16
N PHE A 54 -14.84 5.04 -18.00
CA PHE A 54 -14.87 4.60 -19.39
C PHE A 54 -13.70 3.68 -19.73
N THR A 55 -13.97 2.38 -19.74
CA THR A 55 -12.98 1.32 -20.05
C THR A 55 -12.33 1.50 -21.42
N SER A 56 -13.03 2.03 -22.42
CA SER A 56 -12.44 2.25 -23.75
C SER A 56 -11.30 3.28 -23.72
N ILE A 57 -11.44 4.33 -22.91
CA ILE A 57 -10.41 5.37 -22.73
C ILE A 57 -9.28 4.82 -21.85
N GLU A 58 -9.60 4.06 -20.80
CA GLU A 58 -8.61 3.36 -19.99
C GLU A 58 -7.73 2.44 -20.84
N VAL A 59 -8.33 1.60 -21.68
CA VAL A 59 -7.60 0.71 -22.59
C VAL A 59 -6.71 1.52 -23.54
N PHE A 60 -7.21 2.62 -24.09
CA PHE A 60 -6.42 3.48 -24.97
C PHE A 60 -5.23 4.13 -24.24
N CYS A 61 -5.38 4.50 -22.96
CA CYS A 61 -4.29 5.07 -22.18
C CYS A 61 -3.10 4.10 -22.04
N ASN A 62 -3.32 2.79 -22.18
CA ASN A 62 -2.27 1.77 -22.14
C ASN A 62 -1.52 1.59 -23.47
N HIS A 63 -1.79 2.41 -24.49
CA HIS A 63 -1.09 2.34 -25.76
C HIS A 63 0.42 2.60 -25.60
N SER A 64 1.25 1.90 -26.37
CA SER A 64 2.72 1.98 -26.28
C SER A 64 3.27 3.40 -26.46
N GLU A 65 2.64 4.20 -27.32
CA GLU A 65 3.01 5.60 -27.61
C GLU A 65 2.75 6.58 -26.44
N LEU A 66 2.01 6.14 -25.42
CA LEU A 66 1.77 6.88 -24.19
C LEU A 66 2.67 6.41 -23.03
N LYS A 67 3.36 5.28 -23.17
CA LYS A 67 4.18 4.68 -22.10
C LYS A 67 5.22 5.66 -21.55
N GLU A 68 5.95 6.34 -22.43
CA GLU A 68 6.95 7.33 -22.02
C GLU A 68 6.31 8.56 -21.35
N HIS A 69 5.16 9.01 -21.85
CA HIS A 69 4.43 10.13 -21.28
C HIS A 69 4.01 9.83 -19.83
N TRP A 70 3.41 8.66 -19.58
CA TRP A 70 3.07 8.23 -18.23
C TRP A 70 4.29 8.03 -17.35
N GLY A 71 5.36 7.46 -17.89
CA GLY A 71 6.63 7.30 -17.17
C GLY A 71 7.18 8.64 -16.66
N LYS A 72 7.13 9.70 -17.48
CA LYS A 72 7.54 11.06 -17.06
C LYS A 72 6.69 11.59 -15.90
N ILE A 73 5.37 11.39 -15.96
CA ILE A 73 4.45 11.81 -14.90
C ILE A 73 4.74 11.02 -13.60
N TRP A 74 4.92 9.70 -13.69
CA TRP A 74 5.28 8.85 -12.55
C TRP A 74 6.60 9.31 -11.90
N CYS A 75 7.64 9.54 -12.69
CA CYS A 75 8.93 10.00 -12.16
C CYS A 75 8.79 11.37 -11.45
N ALA A 76 8.03 12.30 -12.05
CA ALA A 76 7.78 13.62 -11.48
C ALA A 76 6.94 13.56 -10.19
N TYR A 77 6.06 12.58 -10.04
CA TYR A 77 5.27 12.39 -8.84
C TYR A 77 6.12 12.21 -7.57
N GLY A 78 7.32 11.63 -7.69
CA GLY A 78 8.27 11.55 -6.57
C GLY A 78 8.57 12.91 -5.93
N VAL A 79 8.63 13.98 -6.74
CA VAL A 79 8.89 15.34 -6.26
C VAL A 79 7.70 15.86 -5.46
N ALA A 80 6.49 15.70 -6.01
CA ALA A 80 5.25 16.13 -5.35
C ALA A 80 5.07 15.40 -4.01
N LEU A 81 5.33 14.10 -3.96
CA LEU A 81 5.19 13.33 -2.74
C LEU A 81 6.28 13.65 -1.70
N ALA A 82 7.54 13.87 -2.12
CA ALA A 82 8.60 14.30 -1.23
C ALA A 82 8.30 15.67 -0.60
N GLN A 83 7.82 16.63 -1.40
CA GLN A 83 7.35 17.94 -0.91
C GLN A 83 6.22 17.80 0.11
N GLN A 84 5.22 16.98 -0.19
CA GLN A 84 4.09 16.74 0.70
C GLN A 84 4.52 16.17 2.07
N LYS A 85 5.61 15.40 2.11
CA LYS A 85 6.16 14.81 3.33
C LYS A 85 7.28 15.62 3.98
N ASN A 86 7.58 16.82 3.48
CA ASN A 86 8.72 17.65 3.92
C ASN A 86 10.06 16.87 3.88
N LEU A 87 10.27 16.07 2.84
CA LEU A 87 11.49 15.30 2.60
C LEU A 87 12.35 15.97 1.51
N PRO A 88 13.66 15.65 1.42
CA PRO A 88 14.50 16.08 0.31
C PRO A 88 13.86 15.74 -1.05
N LEU A 89 13.90 16.69 -1.98
CA LEU A 89 13.31 16.51 -3.30
C LEU A 89 13.99 15.35 -4.04
N MET A 90 13.19 14.48 -4.61
CA MET A 90 13.66 13.38 -5.44
C MET A 90 12.66 13.05 -6.54
N ILE A 91 13.14 12.53 -7.66
CA ILE A 91 12.29 11.91 -8.67
C ILE A 91 12.19 10.41 -8.37
N PHE A 92 11.07 9.80 -8.77
CA PHE A 92 11.00 8.35 -8.81
C PHE A 92 11.77 7.80 -9.99
N PHE A 93 12.30 6.59 -9.79
CA PHE A 93 12.86 5.79 -10.88
C PHE A 93 11.74 5.23 -11.73
N SER A 94 11.98 5.17 -13.04
CA SER A 94 11.11 4.48 -13.98
C SER A 94 11.05 3.00 -13.64
N GLN A 95 9.87 2.40 -13.84
CA GLN A 95 9.60 0.99 -13.59
C GLN A 95 9.00 0.38 -14.86
N PRO A 96 9.76 0.27 -15.98
CA PRO A 96 9.22 -0.01 -17.31
C PRO A 96 8.53 -1.37 -17.46
N GLN A 97 8.76 -2.29 -16.52
CA GLN A 97 8.10 -3.59 -16.40
C GLN A 97 6.67 -3.49 -15.85
N LEU A 98 6.31 -2.37 -15.22
CA LEU A 98 4.99 -2.11 -14.69
C LEU A 98 4.14 -1.30 -15.68
N ASN A 99 2.82 -1.39 -15.51
CA ASN A 99 1.91 -0.52 -16.22
C ASN A 99 2.09 0.93 -15.75
N GLN A 100 2.66 1.78 -16.61
CA GLN A 100 2.95 3.17 -16.26
C GLN A 100 1.67 3.98 -16.01
N PHE A 101 0.58 3.68 -16.72
CA PHE A 101 -0.68 4.38 -16.50
C PHE A 101 -1.28 4.01 -15.14
N ASP A 102 -1.22 2.73 -14.74
CA ASP A 102 -1.65 2.29 -13.40
C ASP A 102 -0.82 2.96 -12.30
N LEU A 103 0.51 3.02 -12.45
CA LEU A 103 1.36 3.73 -11.50
C LEU A 103 0.93 5.18 -11.30
N VAL A 104 0.62 5.89 -12.39
CA VAL A 104 0.16 7.28 -12.34
C VAL A 104 -1.24 7.38 -11.73
N ARG A 105 -2.17 6.45 -12.03
CA ARG A 105 -3.50 6.41 -11.39
C ARG A 105 -3.40 6.14 -9.89
N GLY A 106 -2.58 5.17 -9.49
CA GLY A 106 -2.31 4.85 -8.10
C GLY A 106 -1.74 6.03 -7.33
N ALA A 107 -0.79 6.77 -7.94
CA ALA A 107 -0.26 8.01 -7.41
C ALA A 107 -1.32 9.10 -7.25
N TYR A 108 -2.16 9.31 -8.28
CA TYR A 108 -3.24 10.29 -8.24
C TYR A 108 -4.26 9.99 -7.14
N PHE A 109 -4.77 8.77 -7.06
CA PHE A 109 -5.78 8.40 -6.06
C PHE A 109 -5.21 8.41 -4.63
N PHE A 110 -3.93 8.09 -4.46
CA PHE A 110 -3.27 8.26 -3.17
C PHE A 110 -3.14 9.74 -2.81
N HIS A 111 -2.72 10.60 -3.74
CA HIS A 111 -2.67 12.04 -3.51
C HIS A 111 -4.06 12.61 -3.15
N LEU A 112 -5.11 12.19 -3.87
CA LEU A 112 -6.50 12.55 -3.56
C LEU A 112 -6.88 12.15 -2.13
N SER A 113 -6.50 10.95 -1.68
CA SER A 113 -6.76 10.49 -0.32
C SER A 113 -6.10 11.41 0.72
N GLN A 114 -4.87 11.86 0.44
CA GLN A 114 -4.16 12.76 1.33
C GLN A 114 -4.77 14.16 1.39
N GLU A 115 -5.26 14.68 0.25
CA GLU A 115 -5.97 15.97 0.22
C GLU A 115 -7.30 15.88 0.96
N ILE A 116 -8.05 14.79 0.82
CA ILE A 116 -9.28 14.54 1.58
C ILE A 116 -8.99 14.54 3.09
N ARG A 117 -7.97 13.78 3.52
CA ARG A 117 -7.53 13.74 4.92
C ARG A 117 -7.17 15.13 5.45
N LYS A 118 -6.36 15.89 4.70
CA LYS A 118 -5.93 17.24 5.09
C LYS A 118 -7.12 18.21 5.22
N ASN A 119 -8.05 18.16 4.29
CA ASN A 119 -9.23 19.02 4.29
C ASN A 119 -10.20 18.67 5.42
N MET A 120 -10.36 17.37 5.72
CA MET A 120 -11.23 16.90 6.80
C MET A 120 -10.60 16.99 8.19
N LYS A 121 -9.27 17.10 8.28
CA LYS A 121 -8.51 17.07 9.54
C LYS A 121 -8.84 15.84 10.39
N ASN A 122 -9.14 14.73 9.72
CA ASN A 122 -9.46 13.46 10.36
C ASN A 122 -8.72 12.34 9.62
N ASP A 123 -8.02 11.53 10.39
CA ASP A 123 -7.31 10.37 9.87
C ASP A 123 -8.29 9.21 9.68
N PHE A 124 -8.14 8.50 8.57
CA PHE A 124 -8.89 7.30 8.22
C PHE A 124 -10.40 7.53 8.07
N GLY A 125 -10.79 8.70 7.58
CA GLY A 125 -12.15 8.97 7.13
C GLY A 125 -12.58 8.04 5.98
N PHE A 126 -13.88 7.82 5.81
CA PHE A 126 -14.41 6.88 4.82
C PHE A 126 -13.94 7.24 3.40
N SER A 127 -14.01 8.51 2.99
CA SER A 127 -13.53 8.95 1.68
C SER A 127 -12.02 8.81 1.50
N GLU A 128 -11.23 8.98 2.56
CA GLU A 128 -9.78 8.71 2.52
C GLU A 128 -9.57 7.22 2.22
N ILE A 129 -10.22 6.34 2.98
CA ILE A 129 -10.05 4.89 2.86
C ILE A 129 -10.53 4.37 1.51
N GLU A 130 -11.67 4.84 0.99
CA GLU A 130 -12.13 4.44 -0.34
C GLU A 130 -11.20 4.92 -1.45
N SER A 131 -10.62 6.13 -1.33
CA SER A 131 -9.58 6.60 -2.25
C SER A 131 -8.31 5.76 -2.18
N ILE A 132 -7.90 5.35 -0.98
CA ILE A 132 -6.77 4.44 -0.75
C ILE A 132 -7.03 3.08 -1.42
N LYS A 133 -8.21 2.50 -1.24
CA LYS A 133 -8.57 1.23 -1.89
C LYS A 133 -8.52 1.32 -3.41
N ILE A 134 -8.98 2.43 -3.99
CA ILE A 134 -8.84 2.67 -5.44
C ILE A 134 -7.36 2.74 -5.83
N ALA A 135 -6.54 3.47 -5.07
CA ALA A 135 -5.10 3.56 -5.33
C ALA A 135 -4.37 2.20 -5.23
N ILE A 136 -4.78 1.34 -4.28
CA ILE A 136 -4.27 -0.03 -4.13
C ILE A 136 -4.59 -0.88 -5.34
N ARG A 137 -5.79 -0.77 -5.92
CA ARG A 137 -6.16 -1.49 -7.16
C ARG A 137 -5.24 -1.17 -8.34
N TYR A 138 -4.64 0.02 -8.33
CA TYR A 138 -3.64 0.45 -9.33
C TYR A 138 -2.19 0.26 -8.85
N GLY A 139 -1.97 -0.55 -7.80
CA GLY A 139 -0.65 -0.97 -7.35
C GLY A 139 0.13 0.07 -6.54
N SER A 140 -0.52 1.10 -5.99
CA SER A 140 0.19 2.14 -5.22
C SER A 140 0.76 1.61 -3.90
N VAL A 141 2.09 1.50 -3.81
CA VAL A 141 2.79 1.12 -2.56
C VAL A 141 2.48 2.07 -1.40
N HIS A 142 2.38 3.37 -1.67
CA HIS A 142 2.12 4.35 -0.62
C HIS A 142 0.70 4.20 -0.07
N ALA A 143 -0.26 3.83 -0.92
CA ALA A 143 -1.63 3.50 -0.50
C ALA A 143 -1.68 2.20 0.31
N ILE A 144 -0.97 1.15 -0.12
CA ILE A 144 -0.87 -0.10 0.65
C ILE A 144 -0.32 0.19 2.05
N LYS A 145 0.76 0.96 2.17
CA LYS A 145 1.32 1.36 3.48
C LYS A 145 0.31 2.12 4.34
N ARG A 146 -0.37 3.12 3.76
CA ARG A 146 -1.36 3.92 4.51
C ARG A 146 -2.56 3.07 4.94
N TYR A 147 -2.94 2.06 4.15
CA TYR A 147 -3.96 1.10 4.54
C TYR A 147 -3.49 0.16 5.65
N ASN A 148 -2.22 -0.27 5.63
CA ASN A 148 -1.63 -1.01 6.76
C ASN A 148 -1.68 -0.18 8.05
N GLU A 149 -1.34 1.12 8.00
CA GLU A 149 -1.49 2.04 9.14
C GLU A 149 -2.95 2.10 9.66
N TYR A 150 -3.92 2.11 8.75
CA TYR A 150 -5.34 2.04 9.11
C TYR A 150 -5.72 0.74 9.82
N ILE A 151 -5.21 -0.41 9.34
CA ILE A 151 -5.47 -1.70 9.98
C ILE A 151 -4.80 -1.75 11.36
N TYR A 152 -3.58 -1.26 11.51
CA TYR A 152 -2.93 -1.15 12.82
C TYR A 152 -3.72 -0.25 13.78
N TYR A 153 -4.27 0.87 13.29
CA TYR A 153 -5.15 1.73 14.09
C TYR A 153 -6.41 0.98 14.56
N LYS A 154 -7.01 0.13 13.71
CA LYS A 154 -8.13 -0.74 14.11
C LYS A 154 -7.71 -1.81 15.12
N LEU A 155 -6.56 -2.45 14.93
CA LEU A 155 -6.03 -3.47 15.83
C LEU A 155 -5.83 -2.96 17.26
N GLN A 156 -5.53 -1.67 17.45
CA GLN A 156 -5.42 -1.05 18.78
C GLN A 156 -6.75 -1.00 19.55
N GLN A 157 -7.88 -1.13 18.86
CA GLN A 157 -9.24 -1.00 19.42
C GLN A 157 -10.03 -2.31 19.33
N ALA A 158 -9.50 -3.30 18.61
CA ALA A 158 -10.17 -4.54 18.30
C ALA A 158 -10.27 -5.47 19.51
N SER A 159 -11.34 -6.26 19.55
CA SER A 159 -11.38 -7.44 20.43
C SER A 159 -10.39 -8.51 19.96
N THR A 160 -10.13 -9.52 20.79
CA THR A 160 -9.35 -10.69 20.38
C THR A 160 -9.97 -11.39 19.16
N GLU A 161 -11.29 -11.50 19.11
CA GLU A 161 -12.00 -12.17 18.01
C GLU A 161 -11.86 -11.40 16.68
N GLU A 162 -11.93 -10.07 16.74
CA GLU A 162 -11.78 -9.21 15.57
C GLU A 162 -10.31 -9.15 15.07
N SER A 163 -9.36 -9.23 16.00
CA SER A 163 -7.92 -9.07 15.72
C SER A 163 -7.41 -10.05 14.68
N ASP A 164 -7.84 -11.31 14.74
CA ASP A 164 -7.40 -12.34 13.79
C ASP A 164 -7.74 -11.95 12.34
N SER A 165 -8.98 -11.53 12.10
CA SER A 165 -9.44 -11.10 10.77
C SER A 165 -8.68 -9.87 10.26
N LEU A 166 -8.35 -8.93 11.15
CA LEU A 166 -7.59 -7.73 10.81
C LEU A 166 -6.13 -8.06 10.48
N TYR A 167 -5.49 -8.99 11.20
CA TYR A 167 -4.15 -9.44 10.83
C TYR A 167 -4.13 -10.15 9.47
N GLN A 168 -5.13 -10.98 9.18
CA GLN A 168 -5.25 -11.62 7.86
C GLN A 168 -5.46 -10.58 6.74
N GLU A 169 -6.25 -9.54 6.99
CA GLU A 169 -6.40 -8.41 6.08
C GLU A 169 -5.07 -7.67 5.86
N LEU A 170 -4.32 -7.40 6.94
CA LEU A 170 -3.01 -6.75 6.91
C LEU A 170 -1.99 -7.54 6.07
N ILE A 171 -1.91 -8.84 6.30
CA ILE A 171 -1.01 -9.74 5.57
C ILE A 171 -1.41 -9.79 4.09
N THR A 172 -2.72 -9.89 3.79
CA THR A 172 -3.24 -9.92 2.42
C THR A 172 -2.91 -8.63 1.68
N ASN A 173 -3.14 -7.47 2.31
CA ASN A 173 -2.80 -6.17 1.73
C ASN A 173 -1.29 -6.02 1.52
N SER A 174 -0.46 -6.47 2.47
CA SER A 174 1.00 -6.41 2.36
C SER A 174 1.55 -7.26 1.21
N LYS A 175 0.93 -8.42 0.93
CA LYS A 175 1.30 -9.28 -0.21
C LYS A 175 1.14 -8.59 -1.57
N LEU A 176 0.30 -7.56 -1.67
CA LEU A 176 0.12 -6.80 -2.91
C LEU A 176 1.38 -6.03 -3.33
N MET A 177 2.35 -5.82 -2.42
CA MET A 177 3.62 -5.17 -2.77
C MET A 177 4.61 -6.10 -3.49
N LEU A 178 4.48 -7.42 -3.32
CA LEU A 178 5.50 -8.38 -3.76
C LEU A 178 5.79 -8.33 -5.27
N PRO A 179 4.79 -8.23 -6.17
CA PRO A 179 5.06 -8.24 -7.60
C PRO A 179 5.82 -7.01 -8.11
N HIS A 180 5.91 -5.95 -7.31
CA HIS A 180 6.29 -4.62 -7.81
C HIS A 180 7.41 -3.96 -7.01
N TYR A 181 7.56 -4.30 -5.73
CA TYR A 181 8.44 -3.53 -4.82
C TYR A 181 9.58 -4.34 -4.20
N GLY A 182 9.76 -5.60 -4.61
CA GLY A 182 10.93 -6.41 -4.28
C GLY A 182 11.19 -6.49 -2.77
N SER A 183 12.45 -6.29 -2.37
CA SER A 183 12.90 -6.38 -0.98
C SER A 183 12.07 -5.51 -0.02
N TYR A 184 11.65 -4.31 -0.45
CA TYR A 184 10.77 -3.45 0.35
C TYR A 184 9.45 -4.13 0.69
N GLY A 185 8.80 -4.75 -0.30
CA GLY A 185 7.53 -5.44 -0.13
C GLY A 185 7.65 -6.66 0.79
N TYR A 186 8.74 -7.43 0.66
CA TYR A 186 9.00 -8.57 1.53
C TYR A 186 9.27 -8.15 2.98
N MET A 187 9.92 -7.01 3.20
CA MET A 187 10.10 -6.46 4.55
C MET A 187 8.78 -6.02 5.18
N VAL A 188 7.89 -5.34 4.42
CA VAL A 188 6.54 -4.99 4.91
C VAL A 188 5.73 -6.24 5.24
N LEU A 189 5.81 -7.27 4.40
CA LEU A 189 5.14 -8.54 4.66
C LEU A 189 5.69 -9.24 5.90
N ALA A 190 7.02 -9.25 6.08
CA ALA A 190 7.65 -9.84 7.25
C ALA A 190 7.20 -9.14 8.54
N ASP A 191 7.12 -7.81 8.53
CA ASP A 191 6.64 -7.02 9.66
C ASP A 191 5.19 -7.39 10.01
N ALA A 192 4.28 -7.42 9.01
CA ALA A 192 2.88 -7.80 9.20
C ALA A 192 2.71 -9.22 9.79
N ILE A 193 3.42 -10.20 9.22
CA ILE A 193 3.37 -11.59 9.71
C ILE A 193 4.00 -11.68 11.11
N SER A 194 5.06 -10.91 11.40
CA SER A 194 5.69 -10.93 12.72
C SER A 194 4.72 -10.44 13.81
N CYS A 195 3.94 -9.38 13.55
CA CYS A 195 2.92 -8.91 14.48
C CYS A 195 1.85 -9.97 14.73
N TYR A 196 1.38 -10.63 13.67
CA TYR A 196 0.38 -11.70 13.79
C TYR A 196 0.93 -12.91 14.56
N CYS A 197 2.16 -13.34 14.24
CA CYS A 197 2.85 -14.42 14.94
C CYS A 197 2.95 -14.16 16.44
N LEU A 198 3.28 -12.93 16.85
CA LEU A 198 3.37 -12.56 18.27
C LEU A 198 1.98 -12.48 18.93
N TRP A 199 0.98 -12.00 18.20
CA TRP A 199 -0.39 -12.02 18.68
C TRP A 199 -0.89 -13.45 18.92
N LEU A 200 -0.58 -14.40 18.02
CA LEU A 200 -0.91 -15.82 18.19
C LEU A 200 -0.26 -16.41 19.46
N LEU A 201 1.02 -16.11 19.72
CA LEU A 201 1.69 -16.52 20.96
C LEU A 201 1.00 -15.96 22.20
N ASN A 202 0.66 -14.68 22.19
CA ASN A 202 -0.03 -14.02 23.32
C ASN A 202 -1.44 -14.60 23.58
N ASN A 203 -2.01 -15.29 22.58
CA ASN A 203 -3.30 -15.97 22.67
C ASN A 203 -3.15 -17.50 22.74
N PHE A 204 -1.98 -18.00 23.11
CA PHE A 204 -1.69 -19.43 23.34
C PHE A 204 -1.90 -20.33 22.10
N LYS A 205 -1.90 -19.75 20.90
CA LYS A 205 -1.99 -20.47 19.62
C LYS A 205 -0.60 -20.84 19.10
N ILE A 206 0.09 -21.71 19.83
CA ILE A 206 1.53 -21.98 19.60
C ILE A 206 1.82 -22.60 18.23
N GLU A 207 1.01 -23.57 17.80
CA GLU A 207 1.22 -24.26 16.51
C GLU A 207 1.04 -23.29 15.32
N GLU A 208 -0.02 -22.47 15.35
CA GLU A 208 -0.26 -21.41 14.36
C GLU A 208 0.90 -20.40 14.36
N ALA A 209 1.35 -19.96 15.54
CA ALA A 209 2.49 -19.05 15.65
C ALA A 209 3.78 -19.64 15.08
N GLN A 210 4.02 -20.94 15.25
CA GLN A 210 5.19 -21.62 14.70
C GLN A 210 5.13 -21.70 13.16
N ALA A 211 3.94 -21.84 12.59
CA ALA A 211 3.76 -21.77 11.14
C ALA A 211 4.08 -20.36 10.62
N GLU A 212 3.53 -19.32 11.25
CA GLU A 212 3.77 -17.93 10.86
C GLU A 212 5.24 -17.50 11.05
N TYR A 213 5.90 -17.98 12.11
CA TYR A 213 7.34 -17.79 12.31
C TYR A 213 8.16 -18.22 11.08
N LYS A 214 7.85 -19.38 10.50
CA LYS A 214 8.54 -19.86 9.28
C LYS A 214 8.28 -18.94 8.09
N HIS A 215 7.08 -18.37 7.99
CA HIS A 215 6.74 -17.42 6.94
C HIS A 215 7.48 -16.08 7.09
N VAL A 216 7.66 -15.58 8.32
CA VAL A 216 8.49 -14.39 8.58
C VAL A 216 9.91 -14.62 8.08
N LEU A 217 10.54 -15.73 8.50
CA LEU A 217 11.92 -16.02 8.10
C LEU A 217 12.08 -16.13 6.58
N LYS A 218 11.14 -16.84 5.93
CA LYS A 218 11.13 -16.97 4.47
C LYS A 218 10.99 -15.63 3.77
N SER A 219 10.15 -14.72 4.29
CA SER A 219 9.98 -13.38 3.73
C SER A 219 11.27 -12.57 3.85
N LEU A 220 11.94 -12.61 5.00
CA LEU A 220 13.21 -11.91 5.23
C LEU A 220 14.35 -12.49 4.38
N ASP A 221 14.39 -13.81 4.20
CA ASP A 221 15.37 -14.46 3.31
C ASP A 221 15.19 -14.04 1.86
N TYR A 222 13.95 -13.92 1.38
CA TYR A 222 13.71 -13.35 0.05
C TYR A 222 14.08 -11.87 -0.02
N ALA A 223 13.75 -11.09 1.01
CA ALA A 223 14.10 -9.67 1.04
C ALA A 223 15.62 -9.45 0.93
N GLU A 224 16.42 -10.29 1.61
CA GLU A 224 17.88 -10.28 1.53
C GLU A 224 18.36 -10.71 0.14
N LEU A 225 17.82 -11.81 -0.39
CA LEU A 225 18.23 -12.38 -1.67
C LEU A 225 18.14 -11.39 -2.83
N ILE A 226 17.10 -10.54 -2.85
CA ILE A 226 16.84 -9.59 -3.94
C ILE A 226 17.16 -8.12 -3.57
N LEU A 227 17.90 -7.90 -2.48
CA LEU A 227 18.15 -6.58 -1.92
C LEU A 227 18.83 -5.65 -2.94
N ASN A 228 19.85 -6.16 -3.63
CA ASN A 228 20.67 -5.39 -4.57
C ASN A 228 19.87 -4.98 -5.81
N GLU A 229 19.04 -5.89 -6.33
CA GLU A 229 18.17 -5.67 -7.48
C GLU A 229 17.03 -4.71 -7.16
N SER A 230 16.65 -4.62 -5.87
CA SER A 230 15.53 -3.81 -5.40
C SER A 230 15.88 -2.35 -5.13
N LYS A 231 17.11 -1.89 -5.41
CA LYS A 231 17.56 -0.52 -5.08
C LYS A 231 16.57 0.58 -5.50
N TYR A 232 16.08 0.51 -6.74
CA TYR A 232 15.18 1.53 -7.28
C TYR A 232 13.75 1.41 -6.76
N SER A 233 13.26 0.19 -6.55
CA SER A 233 11.93 -0.02 -5.98
C SER A 233 11.88 0.39 -4.51
N ILE A 234 12.94 0.10 -3.74
CA ILE A 234 13.14 0.58 -2.36
C ILE A 234 13.08 2.10 -2.35
N GLN A 235 13.87 2.78 -3.19
CA GLN A 235 13.89 4.24 -3.23
C GLN A 235 12.52 4.84 -3.54
N ASN A 236 11.78 4.28 -4.50
CA ASN A 236 10.43 4.74 -4.83
C ASN A 236 9.45 4.51 -3.67
N ALA A 237 9.45 3.32 -3.07
CA ALA A 237 8.55 2.95 -1.99
C ALA A 237 8.82 3.71 -0.68
N SER A 238 10.09 3.94 -0.37
CA SER A 238 10.54 4.66 0.82
C SER A 238 10.61 6.17 0.64
N ILE A 239 10.48 6.67 -0.59
CA ILE A 239 10.74 8.08 -0.93
C ILE A 239 12.17 8.46 -0.47
N GLY A 240 13.13 7.61 -0.83
CA GLY A 240 14.56 7.83 -0.53
C GLY A 240 15.00 7.52 0.90
N VAL A 241 14.08 7.22 1.83
CA VAL A 241 14.44 6.96 3.24
C VAL A 241 15.05 5.57 3.49
N GLY A 242 14.86 4.61 2.58
CA GLY A 242 15.36 3.25 2.69
C GLY A 242 14.44 2.26 3.41
N LEU A 243 14.98 1.09 3.72
CA LEU A 243 14.23 -0.04 4.29
C LEU A 243 13.73 0.20 5.72
N LYS A 244 14.32 1.11 6.49
CA LYS A 244 13.81 1.42 7.84
C LYS A 244 12.33 1.81 7.88
N CYS A 245 11.78 2.35 6.79
CA CYS A 245 10.37 2.72 6.73
C CYS A 245 9.44 1.55 6.35
N SER A 246 9.98 0.35 6.08
CA SER A 246 9.19 -0.82 5.70
C SER A 246 8.81 -1.70 6.90
N ASN A 247 9.31 -1.41 8.09
CA ASN A 247 9.10 -2.23 9.28
C ASN A 247 9.01 -1.37 10.54
N SER A 248 8.34 -1.90 11.56
CA SER A 248 8.05 -1.22 12.83
C SER A 248 9.30 -0.89 13.66
N MET A 249 10.37 -1.66 13.49
CA MET A 249 11.61 -1.54 14.27
C MET A 249 12.70 -0.69 13.60
N GLY A 250 12.47 -0.20 12.38
CA GLY A 250 13.41 0.67 11.69
C GLY A 250 14.65 -0.03 11.14
N PHE A 251 14.63 -1.34 10.91
CA PHE A 251 15.78 -2.06 10.35
C PHE A 251 16.06 -1.68 8.90
N GLU A 252 17.32 -1.40 8.59
CA GLU A 252 17.76 -1.08 7.21
C GLU A 252 18.25 -2.32 6.43
N VAL A 253 18.47 -3.44 7.11
CA VAL A 253 18.98 -4.68 6.50
C VAL A 253 18.07 -5.86 6.89
N PRO A 254 17.61 -6.69 5.93
CA PRO A 254 16.74 -7.83 6.22
C PRO A 254 17.36 -8.86 7.18
N SER A 255 18.64 -9.17 7.04
CA SER A 255 19.36 -10.05 7.98
C SER A 255 19.32 -9.56 9.43
N GLN A 256 19.46 -8.26 9.68
CA GLN A 256 19.33 -7.69 11.03
C GLN A 256 17.92 -7.87 11.60
N ALA A 257 16.89 -7.63 10.79
CA ALA A 257 15.50 -7.86 11.19
C ALA A 257 15.26 -9.35 11.50
N LYS A 258 15.89 -10.26 10.74
CA LYS A 258 15.78 -11.71 10.92
C LYS A 258 16.39 -12.15 12.24
N ASP A 259 17.62 -11.74 12.53
CA ASP A 259 18.32 -12.11 13.77
C ASP A 259 17.56 -11.59 15.00
N PHE A 260 17.07 -10.35 14.93
CA PHE A 260 16.23 -9.78 15.96
C PHE A 260 14.95 -10.60 16.19
N PHE A 261 14.22 -10.92 15.12
CA PHE A 261 12.95 -11.65 15.24
C PHE A 261 13.16 -13.07 15.77
N ILE A 262 14.23 -13.77 15.37
CA ILE A 262 14.58 -15.09 15.91
C ILE A 262 14.79 -15.01 17.43
N ALA A 263 15.58 -14.04 17.90
CA ALA A 263 15.84 -13.86 19.33
C ALA A 263 14.56 -13.49 20.09
N TYR A 264 13.75 -12.59 19.53
CA TYR A 264 12.51 -12.14 20.14
C TYR A 264 11.48 -13.27 20.24
N TYR A 265 11.26 -14.03 19.17
CA TYR A 265 10.34 -15.17 19.15
C TYR A 265 10.73 -16.24 20.17
N LYS A 266 12.02 -16.60 20.26
CA LYS A 266 12.52 -17.57 21.25
C LYS A 266 12.25 -17.13 22.69
N LYS A 267 12.41 -15.83 22.98
CA LYS A 267 12.08 -15.27 24.28
C LYS A 267 10.58 -15.31 24.56
N SER A 268 9.76 -14.94 23.57
CA SER A 268 8.30 -14.94 23.69
C SER A 268 7.72 -16.34 23.92
N ILE A 269 8.15 -17.34 23.15
CA ILE A 269 7.62 -18.70 23.29
C ILE A 269 7.97 -19.33 24.64
N ALA A 270 9.18 -19.10 25.16
CA ALA A 270 9.58 -19.58 26.49
C ALA A 270 8.69 -18.96 27.59
N ALA A 271 8.47 -17.65 27.54
CA ALA A 271 7.60 -16.96 28.48
C ALA A 271 6.13 -17.46 28.42
N THR A 272 5.62 -17.74 27.21
CA THR A 272 4.26 -18.29 27.05
C THR A 272 4.15 -19.70 27.65
N GLN A 273 5.14 -20.56 27.43
CA GLN A 273 5.14 -21.94 27.96
C GLN A 273 5.21 -21.97 29.49
N ASP A 274 6.03 -21.11 30.10
CA ASP A 274 6.09 -20.95 31.56
C ASP A 274 4.73 -20.50 32.12
N SER A 275 4.03 -19.58 31.43
CA SER A 275 2.73 -19.08 31.88
C SER A 275 1.58 -20.10 31.76
N ASP A 276 1.64 -21.03 30.81
CA ASP A 276 0.63 -22.07 30.63
C ASP A 276 0.75 -23.17 31.70
N SER A 277 1.99 -23.48 32.12
CA SER A 277 2.26 -24.42 33.20
C SER A 277 1.74 -24.00 34.59
N LEU A 278 1.38 -22.72 34.76
CA LEU A 278 0.86 -22.14 36.01
C LEU A 278 -0.67 -22.04 36.04
N ARG A 279 -1.39 -22.44 34.99
CA ARG A 279 -2.87 -22.43 35.00
C ARG A 279 -3.40 -23.57 35.87
N PRO A 280 -4.23 -23.29 36.90
CA PRO A 280 -4.85 -24.35 37.69
C PRO A 280 -5.75 -25.18 36.81
N VAL A 281 -5.52 -26.49 36.75
CA VAL A 281 -6.46 -27.45 36.18
C VAL A 281 -7.67 -27.47 37.11
N PHE A 282 -8.70 -26.69 36.80
CA PHE A 282 -10.00 -26.86 37.44
C PHE A 282 -10.58 -28.19 36.94
N ALA A 283 -10.45 -29.22 37.77
CA ALA A 283 -11.11 -30.48 37.55
C ALA A 283 -12.65 -30.26 37.59
N PRO A 284 -13.41 -30.82 36.65
CA PRO A 284 -14.87 -30.81 36.74
C PRO A 284 -15.31 -31.71 37.89
N ASN A 285 -16.11 -31.15 38.81
CA ASN A 285 -16.91 -31.91 39.77
C ASN A 285 -18.18 -32.44 39.11
#